data_AF-A0AAV0AJ88-F1
#
_entry.id   AF-A0AAV0AJ88-F1
#
_cell.length_a   1.000
_cell.length_b   1.000
_cell.length_c   1.000
_cell.angle_alpha   90.00
_cell.angle_beta   90.00
_cell.angle_gamma   90.00
#
_symmetry.space_group_name_H-M   'P 1'
#
loop_
_entity.id
_entity.type
_entity.pdbx_description
1 polymer ?
#
loop_
_entity_poly.entity_id
_entity_poly.type
_entity_poly.pdbx_seq_one_letter_code
_entity_poly.pdbx_strand_id
1 'polypeptide(L)'
;MVHLLFSSIFLFIVCFSELKIFCQYSDCNEYDGQCKCPAGFGGQDCGQPVCGSLADGDKRHVRPENSTCCDCNKGWTGVNCNVCENNDSCAALIPPYSPGKLLVQISNPQKNRSEAVCYKGGFAVNRNYQMCNVSS
;
A
#
# COMPACT_ATOMS: atom_id res chain seq x y z
N MET A 1 -3.31 8.69 -65.30
CA MET A 1 -4.43 9.43 -64.68
C MET A 1 -5.12 8.43 -63.78
N VAL A 2 -4.87 8.36 -62.47
CA VAL A 2 -5.02 9.42 -61.46
C VAL A 2 -3.78 9.52 -60.56
N HIS A 3 -3.38 10.76 -60.31
CA HIS A 3 -2.38 11.22 -59.35
C HIS A 3 -3.10 11.49 -58.01
N LEU A 4 -2.61 10.96 -56.89
CA LEU A 4 -2.91 11.44 -55.52
C LEU A 4 -1.63 11.21 -54.69
N LEU A 5 -0.64 12.08 -54.83
CA LEU A 5 -0.31 13.18 -53.90
C LEU A 5 -0.03 12.71 -52.46
N PHE A 6 1.27 12.56 -52.18
CA PHE A 6 1.87 12.65 -50.85
C PHE A 6 1.45 13.99 -50.21
N SER A 7 0.73 13.95 -49.10
CA SER A 7 0.54 15.10 -48.23
C SER A 7 1.38 14.90 -46.97
N SER A 8 2.31 15.83 -46.81
CA SER A 8 3.24 15.98 -45.70
C SER A 8 2.52 16.33 -44.39
N ILE A 9 3.22 16.06 -43.28
CA ILE A 9 2.99 16.67 -41.95
C ILE A 9 1.77 16.13 -41.22
N PHE A 10 1.88 14.89 -40.76
CA PHE A 10 1.41 14.50 -39.42
C PHE A 10 2.33 13.38 -38.95
N LEU A 11 3.62 13.70 -38.75
CA LEU A 11 4.46 12.85 -37.93
C LEU A 11 3.88 12.97 -36.52
N PHE A 12 3.21 11.89 -36.12
CA PHE A 12 2.59 11.61 -34.84
C PHE A 12 3.51 11.98 -33.66
N ILE A 13 3.63 13.26 -33.32
CA ILE A 13 3.81 13.71 -31.94
C ILE A 13 2.41 13.73 -31.34
N VAL A 14 1.74 12.57 -31.34
CA VAL A 14 0.81 12.30 -30.26
C VAL A 14 1.76 12.08 -29.09
N CYS A 15 1.98 13.15 -28.33
CA CYS A 15 2.55 13.05 -27.00
C CYS A 15 1.84 11.85 -26.35
N PHE A 16 2.61 10.84 -25.95
CA PHE A 16 2.16 9.67 -25.21
C PHE A 16 1.53 10.16 -23.89
N SER A 17 0.34 10.73 -23.93
CA SER A 17 -0.39 11.26 -22.78
C SER A 17 -1.37 10.24 -22.21
N GLU A 18 -1.24 8.98 -22.61
CA GLU A 18 -2.03 7.87 -22.08
C GLU A 18 -1.15 6.92 -21.25
N LEU A 19 -0.10 7.43 -20.62
CA LEU A 19 0.34 6.82 -19.36
C LEU A 19 -0.65 7.25 -18.28
N LYS A 20 -1.90 6.76 -18.38
CA LYS A 20 -2.71 6.54 -17.19
C LYS A 20 -1.97 5.47 -16.40
N ILE A 21 -0.97 5.91 -15.64
CA ILE A 21 -0.45 5.13 -14.52
C ILE A 21 -1.68 4.72 -13.75
N PHE A 22 -1.99 3.42 -13.75
CA PHE A 22 -3.15 2.90 -13.05
C PHE A 22 -2.80 2.89 -11.57
N CYS A 23 -2.88 4.08 -10.99
CA CYS A 23 -2.79 4.32 -9.57
C CYS A 23 -4.01 3.67 -8.91
N GLN A 24 -3.94 2.39 -8.57
CA GLN A 24 -4.95 1.78 -7.71
C GLN A 24 -4.93 2.49 -6.36
N TYR A 25 -5.88 3.39 -6.15
CA TYR A 25 -6.13 4.06 -4.87
C TYR A 25 -4.96 4.93 -4.33
N SER A 26 -4.15 5.54 -5.21
CA SER A 26 -3.08 6.46 -4.81
C SER A 26 -3.16 7.81 -5.53
N ASP A 27 -2.76 8.87 -4.83
CA ASP A 27 -2.56 10.20 -5.42
C ASP A 27 -1.18 10.25 -6.08
N CYS A 28 -1.14 10.62 -7.36
CA CYS A 28 0.06 10.61 -8.20
C CYS A 28 0.45 12.05 -8.51
N ASN A 29 1.72 12.39 -8.34
CA ASN A 29 2.23 13.72 -8.58
C ASN A 29 2.16 14.03 -10.08
N GLU A 30 1.50 15.13 -10.44
CA GLU A 30 1.26 15.55 -11.82
C GLU A 30 2.54 15.95 -12.57
N TYR A 31 3.62 16.29 -11.84
CA TYR A 31 4.86 16.80 -12.43
C TYR A 31 5.88 15.73 -12.78
N ASP A 32 5.96 14.66 -12.00
CA ASP A 32 6.93 13.57 -12.18
C ASP A 32 6.29 12.18 -12.32
N GLY A 33 4.96 12.09 -12.22
CA GLY A 33 4.20 10.85 -12.30
C GLY A 33 4.39 9.92 -11.10
N GLN A 34 5.10 10.34 -10.04
CA GLN A 34 5.37 9.49 -8.89
C GLN A 34 4.14 9.36 -7.99
N CYS A 35 3.79 8.13 -7.63
CA CYS A 35 2.60 7.82 -6.84
C CYS A 35 2.89 7.77 -5.35
N LYS A 36 2.00 8.34 -4.53
CA LYS A 36 2.00 8.12 -3.08
C LYS A 36 1.24 6.83 -2.76
N CYS A 37 1.96 5.73 -2.60
CA CYS A 37 1.34 4.43 -2.46
C CYS A 37 0.65 4.21 -1.10
N PRO A 38 -0.50 3.50 -1.09
CA PRO A 38 -1.11 3.04 0.15
C PRO A 38 -0.19 2.01 0.83
N ALA A 39 -0.37 1.84 2.15
CA ALA A 39 0.49 0.93 2.89
C ALA A 39 0.35 -0.52 2.41
N GLY A 40 1.49 -1.18 2.19
CA GLY A 40 1.55 -2.52 1.59
C GLY A 40 1.72 -2.53 0.07
N PHE A 41 1.78 -1.36 -0.57
CA PHE A 41 2.02 -1.22 -2.01
C PHE A 41 3.17 -0.25 -2.31
N GLY A 42 3.81 -0.45 -3.45
CA GLY A 42 4.96 0.31 -3.94
C GLY A 42 5.17 0.12 -5.43
N GLY A 43 6.34 0.56 -5.93
CA GLY A 43 6.60 0.67 -7.36
C GLY A 43 6.15 2.02 -7.93
N GLN A 44 6.40 2.24 -9.22
CA GLN A 44 6.07 3.53 -9.87
C GLN A 44 4.56 3.80 -9.92
N ASP A 45 3.75 2.75 -9.96
CA ASP A 45 2.29 2.79 -10.13
C ASP A 45 1.51 2.25 -8.91
N CYS A 46 2.19 1.94 -7.81
CA CYS A 46 1.62 1.28 -6.64
C CYS A 46 0.99 -0.10 -6.92
N GLY A 47 1.33 -0.74 -8.03
CA GLY A 47 0.84 -2.08 -8.38
C GLY A 47 1.60 -3.21 -7.69
N GLN A 48 2.76 -2.93 -7.10
CA GLN A 48 3.63 -3.96 -6.53
C GLN A 48 3.43 -4.09 -5.02
N PRO A 49 3.23 -5.31 -4.48
CA PRO A 49 3.18 -5.50 -3.04
C PRO A 49 4.55 -5.23 -2.43
N VAL A 50 4.58 -4.63 -1.25
CA VAL A 50 5.81 -4.51 -0.45
C VAL A 50 5.86 -5.57 0.63
N CYS A 51 7.05 -6.08 0.94
CA CYS A 51 7.29 -7.09 1.95
C CYS A 51 7.78 -6.47 3.26
N GLY A 52 7.92 -7.28 4.31
CA GLY A 52 8.17 -6.80 5.67
C GLY A 52 6.88 -6.50 6.45
N SER A 53 6.98 -6.23 7.75
CA SER A 53 5.79 -5.98 8.57
C SER A 53 5.16 -4.62 8.27
N LEU A 54 3.84 -4.48 8.43
CA LEU A 54 3.19 -3.16 8.32
C LEU A 54 3.75 -2.13 9.30
N ALA A 55 4.25 -2.58 10.46
CA ALA A 55 4.91 -1.73 11.44
C ALA A 55 6.25 -1.13 10.96
N ASP A 56 6.88 -1.72 9.94
CA ASP A 56 8.10 -1.19 9.35
C ASP A 56 7.85 0.07 8.50
N GLY A 57 6.58 0.38 8.20
CA GLY A 57 6.18 1.60 7.49
C GLY A 57 6.87 1.75 6.14
N ASP A 58 7.50 2.89 5.90
CA ASP A 58 8.16 3.23 4.63
C ASP A 58 9.49 2.47 4.41
N LYS A 59 9.97 1.72 5.41
CA LYS A 59 11.21 0.92 5.27
C LYS A 59 11.01 -0.39 4.53
N ARG A 60 9.76 -0.69 4.18
CA ARG A 60 9.36 -1.89 3.47
C ARG A 60 9.84 -1.81 2.02
N HIS A 61 10.33 -2.92 1.50
CA HIS A 61 10.82 -3.00 0.14
C HIS A 61 9.78 -3.65 -0.78
N VAL A 62 9.82 -3.31 -2.05
CA VAL A 62 9.01 -3.99 -3.08
C VAL A 62 9.34 -5.48 -3.11
N ARG A 63 8.32 -6.32 -3.32
CA ARG A 63 8.51 -7.76 -3.49
C ARG A 63 9.44 -8.03 -4.68
N PRO A 64 10.45 -8.90 -4.54
CA PRO A 64 11.30 -9.28 -5.65
C PRO A 64 10.49 -9.84 -6.83
N GLU A 65 10.84 -9.47 -8.06
CA GLU A 65 10.14 -9.90 -9.28
C GLU A 65 10.10 -11.43 -9.45
N ASN A 66 11.14 -12.12 -8.95
CA ASN A 66 11.25 -13.57 -8.99
C ASN A 66 10.47 -14.29 -7.87
N SER A 67 9.64 -13.57 -7.09
CA SER A 67 8.87 -14.14 -6.00
C SER A 67 7.36 -13.96 -6.18
N THR A 68 6.62 -15.04 -5.94
CA THR A 68 5.15 -15.03 -5.92
C THR A 68 4.57 -14.61 -4.57
N CYS A 69 5.38 -14.61 -3.50
CA CYS A 69 4.96 -14.36 -2.12
C CYS A 69 5.96 -13.45 -1.37
N CYS A 70 5.49 -12.72 -0.38
CA CYS A 70 6.38 -11.99 0.52
C CYS A 70 6.85 -12.87 1.67
N ASP A 71 8.13 -12.75 2.02
CA ASP A 71 8.64 -13.20 3.32
C ASP A 71 8.29 -12.14 4.37
N CYS A 72 7.25 -12.41 5.16
CA CYS A 72 6.79 -11.51 6.20
C CYS A 72 7.59 -11.67 7.50
N ASN A 73 7.75 -10.58 8.25
CA ASN A 73 8.30 -10.67 9.59
C ASN A 73 7.41 -11.56 10.48
N LYS A 74 7.99 -12.12 11.54
CA LYS A 74 7.27 -12.98 12.49
C LYS A 74 5.97 -12.33 12.98
N GLY A 75 4.86 -13.07 12.86
CA GLY A 75 3.52 -12.64 13.29
C GLY A 75 2.82 -11.70 12.31
N TRP A 76 3.30 -11.62 11.07
CA TRP A 76 2.67 -10.92 9.96
C TRP A 76 2.42 -11.89 8.79
N THR A 77 1.32 -11.66 8.06
CA THR A 77 0.88 -12.53 6.96
C THR A 77 0.13 -11.74 5.89
N GLY A 78 -0.24 -12.44 4.81
CA GLY A 78 -0.89 -11.90 3.62
C GLY A 78 0.09 -11.61 2.48
N VAL A 79 -0.45 -11.40 1.28
CA VAL A 79 0.35 -11.21 0.04
C VAL A 79 1.33 -10.04 0.10
N ASN A 80 1.00 -9.05 0.93
CA ASN A 80 1.77 -7.87 1.21
C ASN A 80 1.93 -7.68 2.73
N CYS A 81 1.96 -8.75 3.53
CA CYS A 81 2.31 -8.68 4.96
C CYS A 81 1.55 -7.64 5.82
N ASN A 82 0.34 -7.25 5.42
CA ASN A 82 -0.44 -6.21 6.08
C ASN A 82 -1.25 -6.72 7.29
N VAL A 83 -1.30 -8.04 7.50
CA VAL A 83 -2.13 -8.66 8.55
C VAL A 83 -1.25 -9.12 9.69
N CYS A 84 -1.48 -8.63 10.90
CA CYS A 84 -0.85 -9.15 12.12
C CYS A 84 -1.62 -10.36 12.66
N GLU A 85 -0.92 -11.37 13.17
CA GLU A 85 -1.51 -12.66 13.56
C GLU A 85 -1.63 -12.85 15.08
N ASN A 86 -1.00 -11.97 15.86
CA ASN A 86 -0.98 -12.03 17.32
C ASN A 86 -0.96 -10.62 17.93
N ASN A 87 -1.25 -10.56 19.22
CA ASN A 87 -1.36 -9.32 20.00
C ASN A 87 -0.09 -8.48 19.92
N ASP A 88 1.09 -9.11 20.07
CA ASP A 88 2.38 -8.41 20.10
C ASP A 88 2.70 -7.74 18.76
N SER A 89 2.41 -8.40 17.63
CA SER A 89 2.56 -7.82 16.30
C SER A 89 1.58 -6.67 16.07
N CYS A 90 0.31 -6.84 16.45
CA CYS A 90 -0.71 -5.79 16.29
C CYS A 90 -0.48 -4.58 17.20
N ALA A 91 0.17 -4.78 18.35
CA ALA A 91 0.53 -3.73 19.29
C ALA A 91 1.38 -2.62 18.69
N ALA A 92 2.15 -2.94 17.65
CA ALA A 92 2.95 -1.95 16.92
C ALA A 92 2.09 -0.95 16.12
N LEU A 93 0.82 -1.25 15.82
CA LEU A 93 -0.08 -0.38 15.07
C LEU A 93 -0.91 0.56 15.96
N ILE A 94 -0.84 0.39 17.28
CA ILE A 94 -1.54 1.27 18.23
C ILE A 94 -0.78 2.60 18.29
N PRO A 95 -1.39 3.74 17.91
CA PRO A 95 -0.74 5.03 18.00
C PRO A 95 -0.47 5.39 19.48
N PRO A 96 0.61 6.13 19.78
CA PRO A 96 0.85 6.61 21.13
C PRO A 96 -0.33 7.45 21.62
N TYR A 97 -0.60 7.36 22.93
CA TYR A 97 -1.67 8.11 23.58
C TYR A 97 -1.58 9.60 23.22
N SER A 98 -2.68 10.13 22.66
CA SER A 98 -2.83 11.56 22.37
C SER A 98 -3.96 12.09 23.25
N PRO A 99 -3.74 13.10 24.11
CA PRO A 99 -4.79 13.64 24.96
C PRO A 99 -5.96 14.13 24.10
N GLY A 100 -7.17 13.62 24.37
CA GLY A 100 -8.39 13.97 23.64
C GLY A 100 -8.90 12.90 22.65
N LYS A 101 -8.14 11.85 22.34
CA LYS A 101 -8.60 10.72 21.52
C LYS A 101 -8.65 9.44 22.36
N LEU A 102 -9.72 9.27 23.13
CA LEU A 102 -10.00 8.04 23.88
C LEU A 102 -10.24 6.90 22.89
N LEU A 103 -9.27 6.02 22.67
CA LEU A 103 -9.49 4.78 21.92
C LEU A 103 -9.55 3.53 22.80
N VAL A 104 -9.04 3.60 24.02
CA VAL A 104 -9.22 2.58 25.07
C VAL A 104 -9.06 3.36 26.37
N GLN A 105 -9.85 3.07 27.41
CA GLN A 105 -9.48 3.45 28.78
C GLN A 105 -8.23 2.65 29.14
N ILE A 106 -7.08 3.09 28.65
CA ILE A 106 -5.80 2.51 29.04
C ILE A 106 -5.67 2.86 30.52
N SER A 107 -5.82 1.84 31.36
CA SER A 107 -5.81 1.99 32.83
C SER A 107 -4.49 2.54 33.37
N ASN A 108 -3.47 2.69 32.52
CA ASN A 108 -2.22 3.38 32.82
C ASN A 108 -1.47 3.78 31.53
N PRO A 109 -1.29 5.07 31.20
CA PRO A 109 -0.67 5.53 29.95
C PRO A 109 0.81 5.15 29.78
N GLN A 110 1.45 4.60 30.83
CA GLN A 110 2.80 4.05 30.78
C GLN A 110 2.83 2.50 30.72
N LYS A 111 1.70 1.82 30.94
CA LYS A 111 1.63 0.35 31.02
C LYS A 111 1.27 -0.27 29.66
N ASN A 112 2.29 -0.29 28.82
CA ASN A 112 2.54 -1.22 27.73
C ASN A 112 1.56 -1.27 26.55
N ARG A 113 2.14 -1.38 25.35
CA ARG A 113 1.46 -1.77 24.10
C ARG A 113 0.80 -3.19 24.18
N SER A 114 0.94 -3.88 25.32
CA SER A 114 0.47 -5.23 25.63
C SER A 114 -1.05 -5.41 25.69
N GLU A 115 -1.85 -4.34 25.58
CA GLU A 115 -3.32 -4.42 25.55
C GLU A 115 -3.90 -4.59 24.13
N ALA A 116 -3.06 -4.57 23.09
CA ALA A 116 -3.52 -4.85 21.75
C ALA A 116 -4.07 -6.27 21.66
N VAL A 117 -5.25 -6.43 21.07
CA VAL A 117 -5.83 -7.76 20.83
C VAL A 117 -5.96 -7.97 19.33
N CYS A 118 -5.37 -9.06 18.85
CA CYS A 118 -5.53 -9.56 17.49
C CYS A 118 -6.92 -10.20 17.37
N TYR A 119 -7.92 -9.39 17.04
CA TYR A 119 -9.28 -9.86 16.79
C TYR A 119 -9.41 -10.40 15.37
N LYS A 120 -10.08 -11.56 15.23
CA LYS A 120 -10.37 -12.22 13.94
C LYS A 120 -11.86 -12.19 13.56
N GLY A 121 -12.69 -11.56 14.39
CA GLY A 121 -14.13 -11.42 14.14
C GLY A 121 -14.48 -10.14 13.37
N GLY A 122 -15.76 -10.00 13.01
CA GLY A 122 -16.27 -8.79 12.35
C GLY A 122 -16.61 -7.69 13.36
N PHE A 123 -15.84 -6.60 13.36
CA PHE A 123 -16.09 -5.40 14.17
C PHE A 123 -16.01 -4.14 13.30
N ALA A 124 -16.43 -3.01 13.85
CA ALA A 124 -16.21 -1.72 13.21
C ALA A 124 -14.71 -1.44 13.07
N VAL A 125 -14.27 -1.08 11.86
CA VAL A 125 -12.86 -0.90 11.52
C VAL A 125 -12.53 0.60 11.49
N ASN A 126 -11.55 1.01 12.30
CA ASN A 126 -11.05 2.40 12.31
C ASN A 126 -10.06 2.65 11.16
N ARG A 127 -9.16 1.70 10.90
CA ARG A 127 -8.20 1.75 9.79
C ARG A 127 -8.15 0.39 9.09
N ASN A 128 -8.29 0.41 7.77
CA ASN A 128 -8.22 -0.76 6.92
C ASN A 128 -6.98 -0.66 6.02
N TYR A 129 -6.20 -1.73 5.95
CA TYR A 129 -5.05 -1.84 5.08
C TYR A 129 -5.35 -2.93 4.05
N GLN A 130 -5.33 -2.56 2.78
CA GLN A 130 -5.75 -3.45 1.70
C GLN A 130 -4.83 -4.66 1.57
N MET A 131 -5.42 -5.81 1.31
CA MET A 131 -4.76 -7.02 0.85
C MET A 131 -5.61 -7.61 -0.27
N CYS A 132 -5.12 -7.58 -1.51
CA CYS A 132 -5.82 -8.16 -2.65
C CYS A 132 -4.79 -8.87 -3.51
N ASN A 133 -5.00 -10.16 -3.76
CA ASN A 133 -4.27 -10.88 -4.80
C ASN A 133 -5.08 -10.78 -6.10
N VAL A 134 -4.81 -9.77 -6.91
CA VAL A 134 -5.43 -9.64 -8.23
C VAL A 134 -4.58 -10.41 -9.24
N SER A 135 -5.04 -11.59 -9.63
CA SER A 135 -4.51 -12.30 -10.79
C SER A 135 -5.24 -11.82 -12.04
N SER A 136 -4.51 -11.26 -12.99
CA SER A 136 -4.99 -10.99 -14.35
C SER A 136 -5.19 -12.25 -15.16
#